data_AF-A0A6A9T5R3-F1
#
_entry.id   AF-A0A6A9T5R3-F1
#
_cell.length_a   1.000
_cell.length_b   1.000
_cell.length_c   1.000
_cell.angle_alpha   90.00
_cell.angle_beta   90.00
_cell.angle_gamma   90.00
#
_symmetry.space_group_name_H-M   'P 1'
#
loop_
_entity.id
_entity.type
_entity.pdbx_description
1 polymer ?
#
loop_
_entity_poly.entity_id
_entity_poly.type
_entity_poly.pdbx_seq_one_letter_code
_entity_poly.pdbx_strand_id
1 'polypeptide(L)' 'MKTSSGRDLSTCPVCDAPIDPDPPDGFTRYARQVAGYLDHFAEAHPDHEILDAPEGYL' A
#
# COMPACT_ATOMS: atom_id res chain seq x y z
N MET A 1 -16.64 5.04 16.00
CA MET A 1 -16.25 4.26 14.81
C MET A 1 -14.77 3.95 14.91
N LYS A 2 -14.39 2.68 15.08
CA LYS A 2 -12.99 2.27 15.05
C LYS A 2 -12.71 1.73 13.66
N THR A 3 -12.32 2.58 12.73
CA THR A 3 -11.63 2.14 11.52
C THR A 3 -10.25 1.70 11.97
N SER A 4 -9.91 0.41 11.82
CA SER A 4 -8.54 -0.11 11.98
C SER A 4 -7.55 0.92 11.45
N SER A 5 -6.55 1.29 12.25
CA SER A 5 -5.62 2.41 12.05
C SER A 5 -5.24 2.60 10.58
N GLY A 6 -6.01 3.44 9.89
CA GLY A 6 -5.85 3.74 8.47
C GLY A 6 -4.63 4.61 8.27
N ARG A 7 -3.49 4.00 7.92
CA ARG A 7 -2.40 4.74 7.29
C ARG A 7 -2.85 5.18 5.90
N ASP A 8 -2.34 6.33 5.46
CA ASP A 8 -2.56 6.82 4.11
C ASP A 8 -1.79 5.92 3.13
N LEU A 9 -2.51 5.01 2.45
CA LEU A 9 -1.92 4.11 1.45
C LEU A 9 -1.90 4.73 0.05
N SER A 10 -2.40 5.96 -0.09
CA SER A 10 -2.37 6.74 -1.33
C SER A 10 -1.06 7.50 -1.54
N THR A 11 -0.16 7.48 -0.56
CA THR A 11 1.13 8.18 -0.64
C THR A 11 2.23 7.29 -0.07
N CYS A 12 3.34 7.15 -0.80
CA CYS A 12 4.52 6.45 -0.30
C CYS A 12 5.18 7.29 0.81
N PRO A 13 5.35 6.76 2.04
CA PRO A 13 5.98 7.50 3.13
C PRO A 13 7.50 7.69 2.98
N VAL A 14 8.13 7.02 2.00
CA VAL A 14 9.59 7.07 1.77
C VAL A 14 9.95 8.13 0.74
N CYS A 15 9.17 8.25 -0.33
CA CYS A 15 9.48 9.13 -1.45
C CYS A 15 8.35 10.10 -1.83
N ASP A 16 7.26 10.14 -1.04
CA ASP A 16 6.07 10.98 -1.25
C ASP A 16 5.37 10.75 -2.61
N ALA A 17 5.68 9.64 -3.29
CA ALA A 17 5.04 9.30 -4.55
C ALA A 17 3.54 8.99 -4.33
N PRO A 18 2.64 9.51 -5.18
CA PRO A 18 1.24 9.14 -5.14
C PRO A 18 1.06 7.68 -5.61
N ILE A 19 0.18 6.95 -4.94
CA ILE A 19 -0.14 5.55 -5.23
C ILE A 19 -1.63 5.48 -5.52
N ASP A 20 -1.96 5.23 -6.78
CA ASP A 20 -3.33 5.01 -7.22
C ASP A 20 -3.70 3.52 -7.10
N PRO A 21 -4.94 3.20 -6.68
CA PRO A 21 -5.40 1.82 -6.67
C PRO A 21 -5.63 1.32 -8.10
N ASP A 22 -5.38 0.04 -8.31
CA ASP A 22 -5.65 -0.62 -9.59
C ASP A 22 -7.09 -0.45 -10.09
N PRO A 23 -7.35 -0.63 -11.41
CA PRO A 23 -8.69 -0.66 -11.96
C PRO A 23 -9.61 -1.68 -11.25
N PRO A 24 -10.94 -1.50 -11.32
CA PRO A 24 -11.87 -2.43 -10.70
C PRO A 24 -11.75 -3.84 -11.29
N ASP A 25 -11.39 -4.80 -10.46
CA ASP A 25 -11.10 -6.20 -10.80
C ASP A 25 -12.00 -7.19 -10.03
N GLY A 26 -13.02 -6.67 -9.32
CA GLY A 26 -13.89 -7.44 -8.44
C GLY A 26 -13.47 -7.44 -6.97
N PHE A 27 -12.28 -6.92 -6.65
CA PHE A 27 -11.85 -6.70 -5.26
C PHE A 27 -12.27 -5.33 -4.73
N THR A 28 -12.29 -5.22 -3.39
CA THR A 28 -12.56 -3.95 -2.71
C THR A 28 -11.51 -2.90 -3.09
N ARG A 29 -11.88 -1.62 -3.06
CA ARG A 29 -10.92 -0.52 -3.31
C ARG A 29 -9.72 -0.59 -2.37
N TYR A 30 -9.93 -0.99 -1.11
CA TYR A 30 -8.86 -1.14 -0.13
C TYR A 30 -7.84 -2.21 -0.54
N ALA A 31 -8.30 -3.39 -0.97
CA ALA A 31 -7.41 -4.46 -1.41
C ALA A 31 -6.54 -4.03 -2.61
N ARG A 32 -7.14 -3.31 -3.58
CA ARG A 32 -6.42 -2.74 -4.72
C ARG A 32 -5.43 -1.65 -4.31
N GLN A 33 -5.79 -0.84 -3.32
CA GLN A 33 -4.88 0.17 -2.76
C GLN A 33 -3.67 -0.48 -2.07
N VAL A 34 -3.90 -1.53 -1.28
CA VAL A 34 -2.83 -2.31 -0.64
C VAL A 34 -1.94 -2.96 -1.70
N ALA A 35 -2.52 -3.52 -2.76
CA ALA A 35 -1.75 -4.11 -3.86
C ALA A 35 -0.84 -3.09 -4.53
N GLY A 36 -1.39 -1.94 -4.98
CA GLY A 36 -0.59 -0.87 -5.59
C GLY A 36 0.46 -0.30 -4.64
N TYR A 37 0.16 -0.26 -3.34
CA TYR A 37 1.13 0.15 -2.32
C TYR A 37 2.31 -0.82 -2.22
N LEU A 38 2.05 -2.12 -2.09
CA LEU A 38 3.12 -3.12 -2.01
C LEU A 38 3.90 -3.23 -3.33
N ASP A 39 3.22 -3.08 -4.48
CA ASP A 39 3.85 -3.09 -5.80
C ASP A 39 4.85 -1.94 -5.96
N HIS A 40 4.45 -0.71 -5.57
CA HIS A 40 5.36 0.44 -5.57
C HIS A 40 6.60 0.19 -4.71
N PHE A 41 6.44 -0.40 -3.52
CA PHE A 41 7.59 -0.75 -2.69
C PHE A 41 8.47 -1.81 -3.34
N ALA A 42 7.90 -2.83 -3.98
CA ALA A 42 8.68 -3.87 -4.66
C ALA A 42 9.53 -3.30 -5.81
N GLU A 43 9.02 -2.29 -6.53
CA GLU A 43 9.73 -1.65 -7.64
C GLU A 43 10.71 -0.56 -7.20
N ALA A 44 10.28 0.36 -6.32
CA ALA A 44 11.02 1.57 -5.97
C ALA A 44 11.85 1.43 -4.68
N HIS A 45 11.48 0.49 -3.80
CA HIS A 45 12.08 0.30 -2.48
C HIS A 45 12.25 -1.20 -2.14
N PRO A 46 12.95 -1.98 -2.99
CA PRO A 46 13.03 -3.44 -2.86
C PRO A 46 13.67 -3.92 -1.55
N ASP A 47 14.49 -3.09 -0.90
CA ASP A 47 15.12 -3.38 0.39
C ASP A 47 14.27 -2.93 1.60
N HIS A 48 13.03 -2.46 1.39
CA HIS A 48 12.18 -1.99 2.47
C HIS A 48 11.51 -3.16 3.22
N GLU A 49 11.60 -3.13 4.54
CA GLU A 49 11.10 -4.15 5.48
C GLU A 49 9.60 -4.50 5.35
N ILE A 50 8.82 -3.64 4.71
CA ILE A 50 7.41 -3.88 4.44
C ILE A 50 7.19 -5.08 3.50
N LEU A 51 8.14 -5.37 2.61
CA LEU A 51 8.03 -6.47 1.67
C LEU A 51 8.22 -7.84 2.36
N ASP A 52 8.94 -7.85 3.49
CA ASP A 52 9.15 -9.05 4.29
C ASP A 52 8.06 -9.25 5.36
N ALA A 53 7.58 -8.15 5.96
CA ALA A 53 6.62 -8.20 7.07
C ALA A 53 5.47 -7.17 6.92
N PRO A 54 4.64 -7.26 5.86
CA PRO A 54 3.62 -6.26 5.54
C PRO A 54 2.55 -6.12 6.65
N GLU A 55 2.31 -7.17 7.40
CA GLU A 55 1.36 -7.23 8.53
C GLU A 55 1.75 -6.37 9.74
N GLY A 56 2.99 -5.86 9.81
CA GLY A 56 3.38 -4.80 10.75
C GLY A 56 3.10 -3.38 10.27
N TYR A 57 2.78 -3.22 8.97
CA TYR A 57 2.67 -1.92 8.31
C TYR A 57 1.24 -1.55 7.88
N LEU A 58 0.38 -2.56 7.66
CA LEU A 58 -0.97 -2.43 7.09
C LEU A 58 -2.06 -2.85 8.08
#